data_AF-H3HE10-F1
#
_entry.id   AF-H3HE10-F1
#
_cell.length_a   1.000
_cell.length_b   1.000
_cell.length_c   1.000
_cell.angle_alpha   90.00
_cell.angle_beta   90.00
_cell.angle_gamma   90.00
#
_symmetry.space_group_name_H-M   'P 1'
#
loop_
_entity.id
_entity.type
_entity.pdbx_description
1 polymer ?
#
loop_
_entity_poly.entity_id
_entity_poly.type
_entity_poly.pdbx_seq_one_letter_code
_entity_poly.pdbx_strand_id
1 'polypeptide(L)'
;ASDEGVQINAVFDGHGGSRAVEHLQTSLCQHILAEVTSKNSSDEIATIVKSAFARCDEQLKQSLMVLPPSVRMSKGYCNAGSSGSLAMTRAFGDFYLKCPELSSAPFKSKVPYITSEPSITTVYMDGSEKYVILASDGLWDVMTPQEAVHIVDKFGTST
;
A
#
# COMPACT_ATOMS: atom_id res chain seq x y z
N ALA A 1 10.52 -21.04 3.84
CA ALA A 1 11.26 -21.46 2.64
C ALA A 1 10.70 -20.63 1.50
N SER A 2 11.49 -19.69 0.97
CA SER A 2 11.10 -18.93 -0.22
C SER A 2 11.08 -19.87 -1.40
N ASP A 3 9.93 -20.00 -2.07
CA ASP A 3 9.86 -20.61 -3.40
C ASP A 3 10.74 -19.76 -4.33
N GLU A 4 11.77 -20.35 -4.96
CA GLU A 4 12.81 -19.63 -5.74
C GLU A 4 12.24 -18.85 -6.95
N GLY A 5 10.94 -18.94 -7.22
CA GLY A 5 10.27 -18.30 -8.36
C GLY A 5 9.40 -17.07 -8.05
N VAL A 6 9.31 -16.59 -6.80
CA VAL A 6 8.43 -15.46 -6.45
C VAL A 6 9.23 -14.27 -5.92
N GLN A 7 9.09 -13.11 -6.58
CA GLN A 7 9.68 -11.84 -6.15
C GLN A 7 8.60 -10.79 -5.93
N ILE A 8 8.74 -9.99 -4.87
CA ILE A 8 7.89 -8.82 -4.60
C ILE A 8 8.76 -7.58 -4.67
N ASN A 9 8.35 -6.61 -5.51
CA ASN A 9 8.91 -5.26 -5.55
C ASN A 9 7.78 -4.28 -5.20
N ALA A 10 8.03 -3.35 -4.29
CA ALA A 10 7.01 -2.42 -3.82
C ALA A 10 7.62 -1.05 -3.47
N VAL A 11 6.84 0.01 -3.72
CA VAL A 11 7.11 1.37 -3.23
C VAL A 11 6.01 1.70 -2.22
N PHE A 12 6.39 2.09 -1.01
CA PHE A 12 5.46 2.54 0.02
C PHE A 12 5.62 4.04 0.21
N ASP A 13 4.58 4.78 -0.13
CA ASP A 13 4.54 6.22 0.08
C ASP A 13 3.67 6.54 1.31
N GLY A 14 4.34 6.95 2.38
CA GLY A 14 3.71 7.14 3.69
C GLY A 14 3.30 8.58 3.92
N HIS A 15 2.11 8.79 4.48
CA HIS A 15 1.68 10.09 4.97
C HIS A 15 1.34 10.02 6.46
N GLY A 16 1.46 11.17 7.15
CA GLY A 16 1.01 11.26 8.54
C GLY A 16 1.81 10.44 9.55
N GLY A 17 3.06 10.07 9.24
CA GLY A 17 3.95 9.27 10.09
C GLY A 17 4.53 8.06 9.37
N SER A 18 5.50 7.37 9.98
CA SER A 18 6.17 6.19 9.39
C SER A 18 5.55 4.85 9.78
N ARG A 19 4.72 4.80 10.83
CA ARG A 19 4.19 3.55 11.42
C ARG A 19 3.50 2.62 10.43
N ALA A 20 2.66 3.17 9.55
CA ALA A 20 1.96 2.36 8.55
C ALA A 20 2.96 1.73 7.57
N VAL A 21 3.93 2.51 7.09
CA VAL A 21 4.99 2.04 6.19
C VAL A 21 5.84 0.97 6.88
N GLU A 22 6.31 1.21 8.10
CA GLU A 22 7.11 0.25 8.89
C GLU A 22 6.37 -1.08 9.09
N HIS A 23 5.07 -1.02 9.39
CA HIS A 23 4.22 -2.20 9.50
C HIS A 23 4.07 -2.94 8.17
N LEU A 24 3.86 -2.22 7.06
CA LEU A 24 3.65 -2.84 5.75
C LEU A 24 4.93 -3.45 5.17
N GLN A 25 6.08 -2.79 5.35
CA GLN A 25 7.38 -3.27 4.90
C GLN A 25 7.70 -4.66 5.46
N THR A 26 7.22 -4.95 6.66
CA THR A 26 7.42 -6.25 7.32
C THR A 26 6.27 -7.21 7.04
N SER A 27 5.04 -6.81 7.34
CA SER A 27 3.89 -7.73 7.37
C SER A 27 3.31 -8.08 6.00
N LEU A 28 3.25 -7.12 5.06
CA LEU A 28 2.53 -7.33 3.80
C LEU A 28 3.24 -8.36 2.93
N CYS A 29 4.54 -8.17 2.72
CA CYS A 29 5.35 -9.11 1.97
C CYS A 29 5.35 -10.50 2.62
N GLN A 30 5.42 -10.58 3.95
CA GLN A 30 5.36 -11.86 4.68
C GLN A 30 4.03 -12.58 4.47
N HIS A 31 2.90 -11.88 4.58
CA HIS A 31 1.59 -12.50 4.35
C HIS A 31 1.41 -12.99 2.91
N ILE A 32 1.90 -12.24 1.93
CA ILE A 32 1.83 -12.66 0.52
C ILE A 32 2.74 -13.87 0.29
N LEU A 33 4.01 -13.80 0.69
CA LEU A 33 5.00 -14.86 0.47
C LEU A 33 4.72 -16.14 1.27
N ALA A 34 3.91 -16.07 2.32
CA ALA A 34 3.48 -17.25 3.07
C ALA A 34 2.48 -18.13 2.28
N GLU A 35 1.76 -17.54 1.32
CA GLU A 35 0.65 -18.19 0.61
C GLU A 35 0.91 -18.28 -0.90
N VAL A 36 1.62 -17.32 -1.50
CA VAL A 36 1.94 -17.31 -2.94
C VAL A 36 3.06 -18.30 -3.26
N THR A 37 2.84 -19.06 -4.32
CA THR A 37 3.77 -20.00 -4.94
C THR A 37 3.78 -19.80 -6.45
N SER A 38 4.81 -20.32 -7.10
CA SER A 38 4.94 -20.34 -8.56
C SER A 38 3.80 -21.08 -9.29
N LYS A 39 2.99 -21.84 -8.56
CA LYS A 39 1.90 -22.67 -9.11
C LYS A 39 0.53 -22.02 -9.04
N ASN A 40 0.38 -20.91 -8.32
CA ASN A 40 -0.91 -20.26 -8.18
C ASN A 40 -1.36 -19.64 -9.51
N SER A 41 -2.64 -19.78 -9.81
CA SER A 41 -3.30 -19.03 -10.88
C SER A 41 -3.37 -17.53 -10.55
N SER A 42 -3.65 -16.71 -11.57
CA SER A 42 -3.83 -15.26 -11.41
C SER A 42 -4.91 -14.92 -10.37
N ASP A 43 -6.01 -15.67 -10.36
CA ASP A 43 -7.16 -15.42 -9.47
C ASP A 43 -6.86 -15.81 -8.02
N GLU A 44 -6.09 -16.89 -7.81
CA GLU A 44 -5.58 -17.26 -6.49
C GLU A 44 -4.62 -16.20 -5.97
N ILE A 45 -3.67 -15.75 -6.80
CA ILE A 45 -2.73 -14.67 -6.41
C ILE A 45 -3.52 -13.40 -6.06
N ALA A 46 -4.51 -13.02 -6.86
CA ALA A 46 -5.35 -11.85 -6.57
C ALA A 46 -6.09 -12.00 -5.23
N THR A 47 -6.59 -13.20 -4.92
CA THR A 47 -7.29 -13.49 -3.66
C THR A 47 -6.33 -13.45 -2.47
N ILE A 48 -5.12 -14.01 -2.61
CA ILE A 48 -4.07 -13.96 -1.59
C ILE A 48 -3.67 -12.51 -1.31
N VAL A 49 -3.40 -11.72 -2.36
CA VAL A 49 -3.03 -10.31 -2.20
C VAL A 49 -4.16 -9.51 -1.52
N LYS A 50 -5.41 -9.67 -1.95
CA LYS A 50 -6.56 -9.03 -1.26
C LYS A 50 -6.64 -9.40 0.21
N SER A 51 -6.46 -10.68 0.52
CA SER A 51 -6.50 -11.20 1.89
C SER A 51 -5.35 -10.65 2.74
N ALA A 52 -4.14 -10.57 2.16
CA ALA A 52 -2.97 -9.99 2.81
C ALA A 52 -3.15 -8.50 3.11
N PHE A 53 -3.71 -7.73 2.16
CA PHE A 53 -4.04 -6.32 2.38
C PHE A 53 -5.03 -6.15 3.53
N ALA A 54 -6.16 -6.87 3.50
CA ALA A 54 -7.16 -6.81 4.57
C ALA A 54 -6.56 -7.18 5.95
N ARG A 55 -5.76 -8.25 5.99
CA ARG A 55 -5.08 -8.72 7.21
C ARG A 55 -4.09 -7.68 7.75
N CYS A 56 -3.27 -7.06 6.89
CA CYS A 56 -2.32 -6.02 7.28
C CYS A 56 -3.01 -4.78 7.84
N ASP A 57 -4.08 -4.31 7.18
CA ASP A 57 -4.82 -3.13 7.62
C ASP A 57 -5.51 -3.38 8.98
N GLU A 58 -6.08 -4.57 9.18
CA GLU A 58 -6.69 -4.94 10.46
C GLU A 58 -5.64 -5.07 11.57
N GLN A 59 -4.47 -5.69 11.31
CA GLN A 59 -3.38 -5.74 12.28
C GLN A 59 -2.90 -4.33 12.68
N LEU A 60 -2.79 -3.42 11.70
CA LEU A 60 -2.43 -2.04 11.97
C LEU A 60 -3.51 -1.36 12.84
N LYS A 61 -4.80 -1.58 12.56
CA LYS A 61 -5.91 -1.11 13.40
C LYS A 61 -5.78 -1.62 14.84
N GLN A 62 -5.57 -2.92 15.02
CA GLN A 62 -5.42 -3.52 16.35
C GLN A 62 -4.23 -2.94 17.11
N SER A 63 -3.10 -2.70 16.43
CA SER A 63 -1.91 -2.04 17.02
C SER A 63 -2.20 -0.60 17.52
N LEU A 64 -3.21 0.07 16.95
CA LEU A 64 -3.65 1.39 17.40
C LEU A 64 -4.68 1.29 18.54
N MET A 65 -5.52 0.25 18.52
CA MET A 65 -6.55 0.02 19.53
C MET A 65 -5.99 -0.29 20.92
N VAL A 66 -4.79 -0.87 20.99
CA VAL A 66 -4.10 -1.12 22.26
C VAL A 66 -3.50 0.13 22.88
N LEU A 67 -3.37 1.23 22.12
CA LEU A 67 -2.79 2.47 22.60
C LEU A 67 -3.83 3.31 23.37
N PRO A 68 -3.39 4.12 24.36
CA PRO A 68 -4.27 5.07 25.05
C PRO A 68 -4.93 6.04 24.05
N PRO A 69 -6.19 6.46 24.28
CA PRO A 69 -6.89 7.39 23.37
C PRO A 69 -6.13 8.69 23.08
N SER A 70 -5.42 9.23 24.07
CA SER A 70 -4.60 10.44 23.91
C SER A 70 -3.45 10.27 22.92
N VAL A 71 -2.86 9.07 22.86
CA VAL A 71 -1.79 8.74 21.91
C VAL A 71 -2.36 8.43 20.54
N ARG A 72 -3.48 7.70 20.48
CA ARG A 72 -4.14 7.33 19.22
C ARG A 72 -4.57 8.53 18.40
N MET A 73 -5.02 9.59 19.05
CA MET A 73 -5.50 10.82 18.39
C MET A 73 -4.37 11.83 18.11
N SER A 74 -3.11 11.48 18.35
CA SER A 74 -1.97 12.36 18.10
C SER A 74 -1.52 12.36 16.62
N LYS A 75 -0.82 13.43 16.23
CA LYS A 75 -0.20 13.57 14.91
C LYS A 75 0.80 12.42 14.72
N GLY A 76 0.65 11.60 13.66
CA GLY A 76 1.37 10.33 13.54
C GLY A 76 0.48 9.08 13.46
N TYR A 77 -0.77 9.20 13.90
CA TYR A 77 -1.66 8.06 14.20
C TYR A 77 -3.06 8.23 13.60
N CYS A 78 -3.59 9.44 13.70
CA CYS A 78 -4.82 9.87 13.06
C CYS A 78 -4.54 11.28 12.51
N ASN A 79 -4.43 11.45 11.19
CA ASN A 79 -4.34 12.77 10.56
C ASN A 79 -5.68 13.52 10.62
N ALA A 80 -6.38 13.50 11.75
CA ALA A 80 -7.66 14.18 11.90
C ALA A 80 -7.52 15.71 12.09
N GLY A 81 -6.30 16.25 12.14
CA GLY A 81 -6.05 17.60 12.68
C GLY A 81 -5.29 18.60 11.80
N SER A 82 -4.81 18.22 10.63
CA SER A 82 -4.34 19.19 9.64
C SER A 82 -5.31 19.19 8.49
N SER A 83 -5.90 20.35 8.23
CA SER A 83 -6.83 20.74 7.16
C SER A 83 -6.34 20.48 5.72
N GLY A 84 -5.54 19.45 5.49
CA GLY A 84 -5.20 18.93 4.17
C GLY A 84 -6.23 17.88 3.78
N SER A 85 -6.98 18.15 2.72
CA SER A 85 -7.77 17.12 2.03
C SER A 85 -6.89 15.89 1.83
N LEU A 86 -7.31 14.72 2.31
CA LEU A 86 -6.68 13.48 1.87
C LEU A 86 -6.93 13.40 0.35
N ALA A 87 -5.87 13.50 -0.44
CA ALA A 87 -5.97 13.52 -1.90
C ALA A 87 -6.16 12.11 -2.50
N MET A 88 -6.21 11.08 -1.65
CA MET A 88 -6.31 9.68 -2.04
C MET A 88 -7.59 9.04 -1.50
N THR A 89 -8.18 8.15 -2.30
CA THR A 89 -9.39 7.38 -1.96
C THR A 89 -9.06 5.98 -1.41
N ARG A 90 -7.78 5.59 -1.43
CA ARG A 90 -7.30 4.30 -0.97
C ARG A 90 -5.99 4.47 -0.21
N ALA A 91 -5.91 3.86 0.97
CA ALA A 91 -4.70 3.86 1.80
C ALA A 91 -4.79 2.74 2.84
N PHE A 92 -3.65 2.29 3.35
CA PHE A 92 -3.58 1.59 4.64
C PHE A 92 -3.66 2.61 5.79
N GLY A 93 -4.18 2.22 6.96
CA GLY A 93 -4.31 3.14 8.08
C GLY A 93 -5.50 4.10 7.92
N ASP A 94 -5.34 5.36 8.32
CA ASP A 94 -6.38 6.41 8.23
C ASP A 94 -7.77 5.98 8.74
N PHE A 95 -7.79 5.20 9.82
CA PHE A 95 -9.01 4.56 10.27
C PHE A 95 -10.11 5.53 10.71
N TYR A 96 -9.76 6.78 11.03
CA TYR A 96 -10.74 7.84 11.28
C TYR A 96 -11.66 8.12 10.09
N LEU A 97 -11.26 7.73 8.87
CA LEU A 97 -12.07 7.79 7.65
C LEU A 97 -12.67 6.44 7.24
N LYS A 98 -12.32 5.34 7.93
CA LYS A 98 -12.76 3.98 7.58
C LYS A 98 -13.76 3.38 8.56
N CYS A 99 -13.59 3.62 9.87
CA CYS A 99 -14.39 2.93 10.89
C CYS A 99 -14.94 3.85 12.00
N PRO A 100 -16.18 3.64 12.48
CA PRO A 100 -16.81 4.50 13.48
C PRO A 100 -16.08 4.55 14.83
N GLU A 101 -15.36 3.49 15.19
CA GLU A 101 -14.64 3.39 16.47
C GLU A 101 -13.47 4.38 16.57
N LEU A 102 -12.86 4.74 15.44
CA LEU A 102 -11.72 5.65 15.34
C LEU A 102 -12.07 7.00 14.69
N SER A 103 -13.34 7.16 14.30
CA SER A 103 -13.83 8.37 13.67
C SER A 103 -14.47 9.32 14.68
N SER A 104 -14.29 10.61 14.46
CA SER A 104 -14.93 11.72 15.18
C SER A 104 -15.74 12.57 14.20
N ALA A 105 -16.58 13.49 14.71
CA ALA A 105 -17.23 14.48 13.85
C ALA A 105 -16.16 15.32 13.11
N PRO A 106 -16.38 15.67 11.83
CA PRO A 106 -17.60 15.46 11.04
C PRO A 106 -17.68 14.09 10.33
N PHE A 107 -16.62 13.29 10.34
CA PHE A 107 -16.52 12.10 9.49
C PHE A 107 -17.37 10.92 9.97
N LYS A 108 -17.54 10.73 11.28
CA LYS A 108 -18.13 9.53 11.91
C LYS A 108 -19.44 9.03 11.30
N SER A 109 -20.30 9.92 10.80
CA SER A 109 -21.65 9.56 10.35
C SER A 109 -21.71 8.88 8.97
N LYS A 110 -20.66 8.96 8.14
CA LYS A 110 -20.67 8.40 6.77
C LYS A 110 -19.41 7.62 6.40
N VAL A 111 -18.61 7.21 7.38
CA VAL A 111 -17.53 6.25 7.12
C VAL A 111 -18.12 4.95 6.54
N PRO A 112 -17.42 4.24 5.63
CA PRO A 112 -16.08 4.55 5.14
C PRO A 112 -16.05 5.58 3.99
N TYR A 113 -15.06 6.47 3.99
CA TYR A 113 -14.74 7.39 2.88
C TYR A 113 -13.59 6.90 1.99
N ILE A 114 -12.73 6.05 2.53
CA ILE A 114 -11.59 5.44 1.84
C ILE A 114 -11.56 3.93 2.12
N THR A 115 -10.79 3.19 1.34
CA THR A 115 -10.62 1.74 1.52
C THR A 115 -9.14 1.34 1.49
N SER A 116 -8.78 0.23 2.16
CA SER A 116 -7.48 -0.44 1.98
C SER A 116 -7.51 -1.49 0.88
N GLU A 117 -8.65 -1.71 0.21
CA GLU A 117 -8.77 -2.72 -0.83
C GLU A 117 -7.88 -2.39 -2.05
N PRO A 118 -6.99 -3.32 -2.47
CA PRO A 118 -6.10 -3.09 -3.61
C PRO A 118 -6.84 -3.17 -4.95
N SER A 119 -6.31 -2.46 -5.94
CA SER A 119 -6.58 -2.75 -7.36
C SER A 119 -5.54 -3.74 -7.86
N ILE A 120 -5.98 -4.82 -8.52
CA ILE A 120 -5.11 -5.90 -8.96
C ILE A 120 -5.27 -6.11 -10.46
N THR A 121 -4.15 -6.26 -11.15
CA THR A 121 -4.10 -6.57 -12.59
C THR A 121 -2.98 -7.57 -12.82
N THR A 122 -3.23 -8.56 -13.68
CA THR A 122 -2.25 -9.58 -14.06
C THR A 122 -1.78 -9.32 -15.48
N VAL A 123 -0.46 -9.36 -15.68
CA VAL A 123 0.18 -9.28 -16.99
C VAL A 123 1.05 -10.52 -17.15
N TYR A 124 0.83 -11.27 -18.23
CA TYR A 124 1.67 -12.42 -18.58
C TYR A 124 2.86 -11.93 -19.38
N MET A 125 4.06 -12.27 -18.91
CA MET A 125 5.32 -11.88 -19.56
C MET A 125 5.77 -12.98 -20.52
N ASP A 126 6.25 -12.60 -21.69
CA ASP A 126 6.86 -13.52 -22.66
C ASP A 126 8.39 -13.46 -22.65
N GLY A 127 8.98 -12.58 -21.82
CA GLY A 127 10.41 -12.39 -21.68
C GLY A 127 10.98 -11.32 -22.62
N SER A 128 10.14 -10.65 -23.43
CA SER A 128 10.53 -9.48 -24.23
C SER A 128 10.55 -8.19 -23.42
N GLU A 129 9.92 -8.19 -22.23
CA GLU A 129 9.86 -7.04 -21.35
C GLU A 129 11.26 -6.71 -20.80
N LYS A 130 11.63 -5.42 -20.84
CA LYS A 130 12.97 -4.97 -20.39
C LYS A 130 13.00 -4.64 -18.90
N TYR A 131 11.95 -3.99 -18.41
CA TYR A 131 11.88 -3.48 -17.04
C TYR A 131 10.45 -3.08 -16.67
N VAL A 132 10.21 -2.93 -15.36
CA VAL A 132 9.05 -2.27 -14.78
C VAL A 132 9.52 -1.07 -13.97
N ILE A 133 8.86 0.08 -14.11
CA ILE A 133 9.16 1.28 -13.32
C ILE A 133 8.11 1.43 -12.23
N LEU A 134 8.56 1.40 -10.96
CA LEU A 134 7.73 1.65 -9.79
C LEU A 134 8.23 2.94 -9.12
N ALA A 135 7.32 3.88 -8.86
CA ALA A 135 7.63 5.12 -8.17
C ALA A 135 6.37 5.71 -7.51
N SER A 136 6.56 6.58 -6.53
CA SER A 136 5.50 7.37 -5.90
C SER A 136 5.09 8.58 -6.76
N ASP A 137 4.04 9.29 -6.33
CA ASP A 137 3.54 10.49 -7.00
C ASP A 137 4.60 11.59 -7.12
N GLY A 138 5.53 11.71 -6.17
CA GLY A 138 6.64 12.67 -6.25
C GLY A 138 7.49 12.58 -7.53
N LEU A 139 7.56 11.42 -8.19
CA LEU A 139 8.12 11.30 -9.54
C LEU A 139 7.07 11.61 -10.61
N TRP A 140 5.90 10.99 -10.52
CA TRP A 140 4.87 11.03 -11.56
C TRP A 140 4.16 12.38 -11.70
N ASP A 141 4.21 13.22 -10.67
CA ASP A 141 3.69 14.59 -10.68
C ASP A 141 4.50 15.51 -11.59
N VAL A 142 5.76 15.17 -11.85
CA VAL A 142 6.71 16.00 -12.62
C VAL A 142 7.25 15.31 -13.87
N MET A 143 6.89 14.04 -14.10
CA MET A 143 7.41 13.23 -15.20
C MET A 143 6.34 12.31 -15.78
N THR A 144 6.21 12.33 -17.10
CA THR A 144 5.34 11.39 -17.82
C THR A 144 5.96 9.99 -17.90
N PRO A 145 5.14 8.93 -18.06
CA PRO A 145 5.66 7.58 -18.28
C PRO A 145 6.65 7.47 -19.44
N GLN A 146 6.43 8.23 -20.52
CA GLN A 146 7.30 8.22 -21.70
C GLN A 146 8.64 8.89 -21.44
N GLU A 147 8.67 9.98 -20.66
CA GLU A 147 9.92 10.61 -20.23
C GLU A 147 10.73 9.68 -19.32
N ALA A 148 10.07 8.98 -18.40
CA ALA A 148 10.72 8.00 -17.53
C ALA A 148 11.36 6.86 -18.35
N VAL A 149 10.62 6.29 -19.30
CA VAL A 149 11.13 5.27 -20.24
C VAL A 149 12.31 5.80 -21.04
N HIS A 150 12.23 7.02 -21.58
CA HIS A 150 13.33 7.62 -22.35
C HIS A 150 14.61 7.77 -21.50
N ILE A 151 14.48 8.18 -20.24
CA ILE A 151 15.61 8.30 -19.31
C ILE A 151 16.20 6.92 -19.02
N VAL A 152 15.37 5.92 -18.70
CA VAL A 152 15.83 4.55 -18.43
C VAL A 152 16.52 3.97 -19.67
N ASP A 153 16.00 4.15 -20.88
CA ASP A 153 16.64 3.66 -22.10
C ASP A 153 17.98 4.36 -22.38
N LYS A 154 18.06 5.67 -22.09
CA LYS A 154 19.27 6.47 -22.30
C LYS A 154 20.42 6.11 -21.36
N PHE A 155 20.12 5.76 -20.10
CA PHE A 155 21.13 5.52 -19.06
C PHE A 155 21.22 4.06 -18.59
N GLY A 156 20.21 3.24 -18.89
CA GLY A 156 20.09 1.86 -18.46
C GLY A 156 20.85 0.85 -19.33
N THR A 157 21.63 1.30 -20.32
CA THR A 157 22.47 0.44 -21.14
C THR A 157 23.95 0.75 -20.93
N SER A 158 24.52 0.17 -19.87
CA SER A 158 25.97 -0.05 -19.70
C SER A 158 26.20 -1.20 -18.73
N THR A 159 25.81 -2.42 -19.13
CA THR A 159 26.32 -3.70 -18.59
C THR A 159 26.19 -4.76 -19.65
#